data_AF-A0A0G2FY61-F1
#
_entry.id   AF-A0A0G2FY61-F1
#
_cell.length_a   1.000
_cell.length_b   1.000
_cell.length_c   1.000
_cell.angle_alpha   90.00
_cell.angle_beta   90.00
_cell.angle_gamma   90.00
#
_symmetry.space_group_name_H-M   'P 1'
#
loop_
_entity.id
_entity.type
_entity.pdbx_description
1 polymer ?
#
loop_
_entity_poly.entity_id
_entity_poly.type
_entity_poly.pdbx_seq_one_letter_code
_entity_poly.pdbx_strand_id
1 'polypeptide(L)'
;MSFLGANSTGVYGGVSSNNASQEPGNSNLQNTMLRGVQETDYLGVVAFHTIFPGHYSVRANHIHVMIHPVATKAEKNGTLLDLSYSSVGQVFFDQALVLEIEALPMYAANKQPLNLNKDDGLIQQEVGNGSDPFVDYVRLGEGIEDGLLAWYVFGINTSARADAKPASFFYADGGFSDPSFNTK
;
A
#
# COMPACT_ATOMS: atom_id res chain seq x y z
N MET A 1 6.35 5.76 -9.88
CA MET A 1 6.13 5.06 -8.59
C MET A 1 4.65 4.73 -8.44
N SER A 2 4.36 3.53 -7.97
CA SER A 2 3.02 3.04 -7.68
C SER A 2 2.81 2.90 -6.17
N PHE A 3 1.58 3.16 -5.76
CA PHE A 3 1.09 3.19 -4.38
C PHE A 3 -0.12 2.27 -4.25
N LEU A 4 -0.18 1.50 -3.17
CA LEU A 4 -1.36 0.71 -2.80
C LEU A 4 -1.53 0.72 -1.27
N GLY A 5 -2.72 1.13 -0.82
CA GLY A 5 -3.12 1.09 0.59
C GLY A 5 -4.47 0.38 0.79
N ALA A 6 -4.68 -0.16 1.98
CA ALA A 6 -5.98 -0.66 2.40
C ALA A 6 -6.86 0.48 2.93
N ASN A 7 -8.17 0.32 2.85
CA ASN A 7 -9.09 1.24 3.53
C ASN A 7 -9.00 1.08 5.07
N SER A 8 -9.74 1.89 5.83
CA SER A 8 -9.68 1.87 7.30
C SER A 8 -10.09 0.53 7.93
N THR A 9 -10.75 -0.37 7.18
CA THR A 9 -11.15 -1.71 7.63
C THR A 9 -10.25 -2.83 7.07
N GLY A 10 -9.12 -2.49 6.46
CA GLY A 10 -8.15 -3.47 5.98
C GLY A 10 -8.52 -4.16 4.66
N VAL A 11 -9.36 -3.52 3.84
CA VAL A 11 -9.78 -4.03 2.53
C VAL A 11 -9.04 -3.26 1.43
N TYR A 12 -8.37 -3.99 0.55
CA TYR A 12 -7.78 -3.45 -0.67
C TYR A 12 -8.83 -3.39 -1.78
N GLY A 13 -8.95 -2.25 -2.47
CA GLY A 13 -9.71 -2.18 -3.72
C GLY A 13 -9.09 -3.12 -4.76
N GLY A 14 -9.90 -3.85 -5.51
CA GLY A 14 -9.43 -4.66 -6.63
C GLY A 14 -8.91 -6.04 -6.22
N VAL A 15 -8.92 -6.39 -4.94
CA VAL A 15 -8.48 -7.71 -4.46
C VAL A 15 -9.69 -8.53 -4.05
N SER A 16 -9.84 -9.73 -4.62
CA SER A 16 -10.78 -10.71 -4.10
C SER A 16 -10.22 -11.30 -2.80
N SER A 17 -10.82 -10.99 -1.66
CA SER A 17 -10.44 -11.60 -0.38
C SER A 17 -11.70 -12.05 0.37
N ASN A 18 -11.54 -13.07 1.21
CA ASN A 18 -12.58 -13.52 2.14
C ASN A 18 -12.50 -12.76 3.47
N ASN A 19 -12.13 -11.47 3.44
CA ASN A 19 -12.12 -10.64 4.63
C ASN A 19 -13.57 -10.36 5.06
N ALA A 20 -13.86 -10.47 6.37
CA ALA A 20 -15.18 -10.18 6.95
C ALA A 20 -15.67 -8.75 6.65
N SER A 21 -14.75 -7.82 6.36
CA SER A 21 -15.06 -6.43 5.97
C SER A 21 -15.26 -6.22 4.46
N GLN A 22 -15.12 -7.26 3.64
CA GLN A 22 -15.31 -7.18 2.19
C GLN A 22 -16.74 -7.61 1.81
N GLU A 23 -17.38 -6.83 0.93
CA GLU A 23 -18.69 -7.17 0.38
C GLU A 23 -18.65 -8.53 -0.34
N PRO A 24 -19.67 -9.39 -0.18
CA PRO A 24 -19.74 -10.68 -0.86
C PRO A 24 -19.73 -10.53 -2.39
N GLY A 25 -18.88 -11.31 -3.06
CA GLY A 25 -18.83 -11.42 -4.52
C GLY A 25 -17.68 -10.63 -5.19
N ASN A 26 -17.71 -10.59 -6.52
CA ASN A 26 -16.64 -10.03 -7.35
C ASN A 26 -16.69 -8.50 -7.53
N SER A 27 -17.61 -7.79 -6.86
CA SER A 27 -17.77 -6.34 -7.01
C SER A 27 -16.51 -5.57 -6.61
N ASN A 28 -15.77 -6.06 -5.60
CA ASN A 28 -14.53 -5.41 -5.18
C ASN A 28 -13.41 -5.47 -6.24
N LEU A 29 -13.47 -6.41 -7.20
CA LEU A 29 -12.51 -6.43 -8.30
C LEU A 29 -12.62 -5.18 -9.19
N GLN A 30 -13.80 -4.56 -9.24
CA GLN A 30 -14.02 -3.32 -9.98
C GLN A 30 -13.60 -2.06 -9.21
N ASN A 31 -13.20 -2.20 -7.94
CA ASN A 31 -12.87 -1.08 -7.07
C ASN A 31 -11.39 -0.71 -7.18
N THR A 32 -11.08 0.51 -7.62
CA THR A 32 -9.70 1.01 -7.77
C THR A 32 -9.27 1.94 -6.63
N MET A 33 -10.03 2.00 -5.53
CA MET A 33 -9.71 2.88 -4.39
C MET A 33 -8.29 2.66 -3.85
N LEU A 34 -7.67 3.74 -3.38
CA LEU A 34 -6.39 3.73 -2.67
C LEU A 34 -5.24 3.09 -3.47
N ARG A 35 -5.35 3.16 -4.80
CA ARG A 35 -4.31 2.85 -5.77
C ARG A 35 -3.90 4.13 -6.48
N GLY A 36 -2.62 4.29 -6.71
CA GLY A 36 -2.11 5.45 -7.44
C GLY A 36 -0.82 5.15 -8.16
N VAL A 37 -0.60 5.83 -9.28
CA VAL A 37 0.66 5.84 -10.01
C VAL A 37 1.00 7.29 -10.27
N GLN A 38 2.24 7.67 -9.97
CA GLN A 38 2.76 9.00 -10.27
C GLN A 38 4.17 8.89 -10.84
N GLU A 39 4.48 9.76 -11.80
CA GLU A 39 5.84 9.96 -12.26
C GLU A 39 6.58 10.86 -11.26
N THR A 40 7.84 10.52 -10.96
CA THR A 40 8.71 11.38 -10.16
C THR A 40 8.99 12.68 -10.89
N ASP A 41 9.04 13.79 -10.17
CA ASP A 41 9.52 15.05 -10.74
C ASP A 41 11.03 15.01 -11.02
N TYR A 42 11.59 16.15 -11.45
CA TYR A 42 13.01 16.29 -11.75
C TYR A 42 13.94 16.13 -10.53
N LEU A 43 13.39 16.16 -9.31
CA LEU A 43 14.11 15.93 -8.04
C LEU A 43 13.94 14.49 -7.55
N GLY A 44 13.19 13.64 -8.25
CA GLY A 44 12.91 12.27 -7.83
C GLY A 44 11.76 12.17 -6.81
N VAL A 45 10.95 13.23 -6.63
CA VAL A 45 9.88 13.28 -5.64
C VAL A 45 8.55 12.91 -6.27
N VAL A 46 7.74 12.14 -5.53
CA VAL A 46 6.30 11.94 -5.79
C VAL A 46 5.50 12.26 -4.53
N ALA A 47 4.27 12.72 -4.72
CA ALA A 47 3.33 12.94 -3.63
C ALA A 47 2.01 12.22 -3.93
N PHE A 48 1.41 11.66 -2.89
CA PHE A 48 0.09 11.05 -2.92
C PHE A 48 -0.76 11.64 -1.81
N HIS A 49 -2.02 11.96 -2.11
CA HIS A 49 -3.03 12.22 -1.09
C HIS A 49 -3.80 10.92 -0.86
N THR A 50 -3.82 10.48 0.38
CA THR A 50 -4.40 9.19 0.77
C THR A 50 -4.89 9.28 2.21
N ILE A 51 -5.51 8.20 2.69
CA ILE A 51 -5.82 8.01 4.10
C ILE A 51 -4.74 7.17 4.77
N PHE A 52 -4.69 7.18 6.10
CA PHE A 52 -3.88 6.22 6.84
C PHE A 52 -4.37 4.78 6.52
N PRO A 53 -3.49 3.82 6.22
CA PRO A 53 -3.92 2.49 5.84
C PRO A 53 -4.50 1.75 7.05
N GLY A 54 -5.61 1.02 6.87
CA GLY A 54 -6.11 0.13 7.92
C GLY A 54 -5.30 -1.16 8.01
N HIS A 55 -5.33 -1.80 9.18
CA HIS A 55 -4.74 -3.13 9.39
C HIS A 55 -5.65 -4.24 8.88
N TYR A 56 -5.05 -5.40 8.62
CA TYR A 56 -5.77 -6.65 8.39
C TYR A 56 -5.03 -7.81 9.04
N SER A 57 -5.71 -8.95 9.23
CA SER A 57 -5.16 -10.09 9.97
C SER A 57 -3.72 -10.41 9.52
N VAL A 58 -2.86 -10.63 10.51
CA VAL A 58 -1.41 -10.87 10.45
C VAL A 58 -0.53 -9.70 9.99
N ARG A 59 -1.08 -8.53 9.65
CA ARG A 59 -0.30 -7.39 9.15
C ARG A 59 -0.58 -6.10 9.92
N ALA A 60 0.48 -5.38 10.30
CA ALA A 60 0.39 -4.03 10.84
C ALA A 60 -0.07 -3.04 9.75
N ASN A 61 -0.42 -1.80 10.12
CA ASN A 61 -0.78 -0.75 9.16
C ASN A 61 0.42 -0.43 8.25
N HIS A 62 0.23 -0.52 6.93
CA HIS A 62 1.31 -0.33 5.95
C HIS A 62 0.82 0.17 4.61
N ILE A 63 1.75 0.71 3.83
CA ILE A 63 1.53 1.12 2.44
C ILE A 63 2.50 0.34 1.57
N HIS A 64 1.98 -0.27 0.51
CA HIS A 64 2.81 -0.87 -0.53
C HIS A 64 3.34 0.21 -1.49
N VAL A 65 4.62 0.11 -1.80
CA VAL A 65 5.30 0.96 -2.76
C VAL A 65 5.99 0.09 -3.81
N MET A 66 5.84 0.47 -5.06
CA MET A 66 6.57 -0.13 -6.17
C MET A 66 7.17 0.95 -7.06
N ILE A 67 8.45 0.80 -7.39
CA ILE A 67 9.16 1.71 -8.27
C ILE A 67 9.43 0.98 -9.58
N HIS A 68 8.85 1.51 -10.67
CA HIS A 68 8.98 0.97 -12.01
C HIS A 68 10.27 1.47 -12.68
N PRO A 69 10.83 0.72 -13.65
CA PRO A 69 11.95 1.17 -14.45
C PRO A 69 11.68 2.53 -15.15
N VAL A 70 12.75 3.29 -15.41
CA VAL A 70 12.67 4.63 -16.02
C VAL A 70 11.96 4.63 -17.39
N ALA A 71 12.01 3.51 -18.12
CA ALA A 71 11.41 3.38 -19.44
C ALA A 71 9.94 2.92 -19.42
N THR A 72 9.36 2.69 -18.24
CA THR A 72 7.97 2.25 -18.11
C THR A 72 7.02 3.35 -18.59
N LYS A 73 6.08 2.97 -19.46
CA LYS A 73 5.09 3.90 -20.03
C LYS A 73 3.69 3.54 -19.54
N ALA A 74 2.95 4.56 -19.15
CA ALA A 74 1.52 4.44 -18.94
C ALA A 74 0.77 4.39 -20.27
N GLU A 75 -0.32 3.64 -20.28
CA GLU A 75 -1.33 3.69 -21.32
C GLU A 75 -2.00 5.07 -21.35
N LYS A 76 -2.68 5.40 -22.45
CA LYS A 76 -3.34 6.71 -22.62
C LYS A 76 -4.39 7.01 -21.54
N ASN A 77 -4.96 5.99 -20.93
CA ASN A 77 -5.94 6.07 -19.84
C ASN A 77 -5.27 6.08 -18.44
N GLY A 78 -3.94 6.15 -18.36
CA GLY A 78 -3.19 6.19 -17.11
C GLY A 78 -2.93 4.83 -16.46
N THR A 79 -3.31 3.71 -17.08
CA THR A 79 -3.01 2.37 -16.54
C THR A 79 -1.58 1.93 -16.84
N LEU A 80 -0.98 1.16 -15.94
CA LEU A 80 0.29 0.48 -16.18
C LEU A 80 0.05 -1.01 -16.42
N LEU A 81 0.49 -1.49 -17.59
CA LEU A 81 0.48 -2.92 -17.93
C LEU A 81 1.86 -3.58 -17.77
N ASP A 82 2.91 -2.76 -17.68
CA ASP A 82 4.27 -3.22 -17.40
C ASP A 82 4.38 -3.67 -15.94
N LEU A 83 4.56 -4.97 -15.75
CA LEU A 83 4.71 -5.60 -14.43
C LEU A 83 6.13 -5.49 -13.88
N SER A 84 7.07 -4.94 -14.65
CA SER A 84 8.45 -4.85 -14.20
C SER A 84 8.64 -3.74 -13.18
N TYR A 85 9.47 -4.03 -12.17
CA TYR A 85 9.85 -3.10 -11.11
C TYR A 85 11.35 -3.13 -10.88
N SER A 86 11.89 -1.99 -10.44
CA SER A 86 13.25 -1.84 -9.93
C SER A 86 13.31 -1.98 -8.41
N SER A 87 12.21 -1.66 -7.72
CA SER A 87 12.08 -1.91 -6.29
C SER A 87 10.62 -2.17 -5.91
N VAL A 88 10.39 -3.05 -4.95
CA VAL A 88 9.09 -3.29 -4.32
C VAL A 88 9.32 -3.35 -2.82
N GLY A 89 8.46 -2.68 -2.06
CA GLY A 89 8.61 -2.60 -0.61
C GLY A 89 7.33 -2.15 0.07
N GLN A 90 7.44 -1.99 1.38
CA GLN A 90 6.36 -1.52 2.24
C GLN A 90 6.93 -0.51 3.22
N VAL A 91 6.17 0.55 3.47
CA VAL A 91 6.47 1.50 4.54
C VAL A 91 5.46 1.33 5.67
N PHE A 92 5.94 1.53 6.88
CA PHE A 92 5.20 1.35 8.12
C PHE A 92 5.20 2.65 8.93
N PHE A 93 4.46 2.63 10.04
CA PHE A 93 4.27 3.80 10.89
C PHE A 93 4.63 3.46 12.33
N ASP A 94 5.12 4.45 13.07
CA ASP A 94 5.44 4.28 14.48
C ASP A 94 4.25 3.71 15.26
N GLN A 95 4.53 2.77 16.18
CA GLN A 95 3.48 2.09 16.93
C GLN A 95 2.59 3.05 17.71
N ALA A 96 3.14 4.15 18.22
CA ALA A 96 2.38 5.18 18.93
C ALA A 96 1.37 5.87 18.00
N LEU A 97 1.80 6.24 16.79
CA LEU A 97 0.92 6.83 15.77
C LEU A 97 -0.18 5.84 15.35
N VAL A 98 0.17 4.57 15.15
CA VAL A 98 -0.79 3.52 14.83
C VAL A 98 -1.88 3.43 15.90
N LEU A 99 -1.51 3.37 17.18
CA LEU A 99 -2.48 3.25 18.27
C LEU A 99 -3.40 4.47 18.38
N GLU A 100 -2.90 5.67 18.09
CA GLU A 100 -3.70 6.88 18.07
C GLU A 100 -4.70 6.89 16.91
N ILE A 101 -4.29 6.50 15.70
CA ILE A 101 -5.18 6.37 14.54
C ILE A 101 -6.24 5.29 14.77
N GLU A 102 -5.85 4.12 15.29
CA GLU A 102 -6.75 2.99 15.55
C GLU A 102 -7.83 3.33 16.62
N ALA A 103 -7.59 4.35 17.46
CA ALA A 103 -8.59 4.85 18.40
C ALA A 103 -9.68 5.72 17.76
N LEU A 104 -9.47 6.22 16.54
CA LEU A 104 -10.46 7.03 15.83
C LEU A 104 -11.68 6.17 15.42
N PRO A 105 -12.92 6.72 15.47
CA PRO A 105 -14.14 5.95 15.17
C PRO A 105 -14.13 5.19 13.84
N MET A 106 -13.51 5.77 12.81
CA MET A 106 -13.43 5.17 11.47
C MET A 106 -12.51 3.94 11.39
N TYR A 107 -11.49 3.86 12.25
CA TYR A 107 -10.55 2.73 12.33
C TYR A 107 -10.98 1.74 13.41
N ALA A 108 -11.51 2.21 14.54
CA ALA A 108 -12.12 1.36 15.58
C ALA A 108 -13.34 0.55 15.09
N ALA A 109 -13.90 0.92 13.94
CA ALA A 109 -14.91 0.13 13.22
C ALA A 109 -14.34 -1.19 12.66
N ASN A 110 -13.04 -1.27 12.39
CA ASN A 110 -12.35 -2.49 12.00
C ASN A 110 -12.35 -3.48 13.16
N LYS A 111 -12.94 -4.66 12.96
CA LYS A 111 -13.03 -5.72 13.99
C LYS A 111 -12.01 -6.83 13.81
N GLN A 112 -11.10 -6.68 12.85
CA GLN A 112 -9.97 -7.58 12.71
C GLN A 112 -9.03 -7.44 13.92
N PRO A 113 -8.29 -8.49 14.29
CA PRO A 113 -7.27 -8.37 15.32
C PRO A 113 -6.15 -7.44 14.85
N LEU A 114 -5.88 -6.39 15.61
CA LEU A 114 -4.74 -5.51 15.39
C LEU A 114 -3.44 -6.30 15.59
N ASN A 115 -2.56 -6.30 14.59
CA ASN A 115 -1.21 -6.83 14.70
C ASN A 115 -0.24 -5.69 15.02
N LEU A 116 0.54 -5.82 16.10
CA LEU A 116 1.52 -4.80 16.47
C LEU A 116 2.75 -4.88 15.58
N ASN A 117 3.49 -3.77 15.46
CA ASN A 117 4.68 -3.72 14.61
C ASN A 117 5.74 -4.77 15.00
N LYS A 118 5.88 -5.02 16.30
CA LYS A 118 6.81 -6.03 16.84
C LYS A 118 6.43 -7.47 16.45
N ASP A 119 5.16 -7.70 16.10
CA ASP A 119 4.58 -9.01 15.81
C ASP A 119 4.34 -9.21 14.29
N ASP A 120 4.56 -8.17 13.47
CA ASP A 120 4.51 -8.27 12.00
C ASP A 120 5.83 -8.84 11.45
N GLY A 121 5.77 -10.06 10.92
CA GLY A 121 6.94 -10.76 10.38
C GLY A 121 7.63 -10.06 9.21
N LEU A 122 6.93 -9.24 8.43
CA LEU A 122 7.56 -8.47 7.35
C LEU A 122 8.32 -7.26 7.90
N ILE A 123 7.81 -6.60 8.94
CA ILE A 123 8.59 -5.56 9.64
C ILE A 123 9.87 -6.18 10.21
N GLN A 124 9.77 -7.33 10.89
CA GLN A 124 10.94 -8.01 11.44
C GLN A 124 11.95 -8.41 10.36
N GLN A 125 11.48 -8.80 9.18
CA GLN A 125 12.34 -9.12 8.04
C GLN A 125 13.05 -7.86 7.49
N GLU A 126 12.33 -6.75 7.29
CA GLU A 126 12.92 -5.49 6.80
C GLU A 126 13.99 -4.97 7.78
N VAL A 127 13.67 -4.94 9.07
CA VAL A 127 14.62 -4.53 10.13
C VAL A 127 15.81 -5.49 10.21
N GLY A 128 15.57 -6.79 10.14
CA GLY A 128 16.62 -7.81 10.13
C GLY A 128 17.57 -7.70 8.93
N ASN A 129 17.10 -7.17 7.80
CA ASN A 129 17.90 -6.87 6.62
C ASN A 129 18.63 -5.52 6.69
N GLY A 130 18.53 -4.79 7.81
CA GLY A 130 19.20 -3.52 8.04
C GLY A 130 18.45 -2.30 7.49
N SER A 131 17.16 -2.44 7.15
CA SER A 131 16.30 -1.33 6.74
C SER A 131 15.62 -0.69 7.96
N ASP A 132 15.34 0.61 7.87
CA ASP A 132 14.42 1.30 8.77
C ASP A 132 13.17 1.66 7.95
N PRO A 133 12.08 0.88 8.02
CA PRO A 133 10.97 1.03 7.10
C PRO A 133 9.86 1.97 7.63
N PHE A 134 10.14 2.72 8.70
CA PHE A 134 9.17 3.63 9.31
C PHE A 134 9.23 5.01 8.65
N VAL A 135 8.06 5.57 8.36
CA VAL A 135 7.96 6.92 7.78
C VAL A 135 8.20 7.99 8.84
N ASP A 136 8.88 9.06 8.44
CA ASP A 136 8.84 10.32 9.18
C ASP A 136 7.52 11.03 8.90
N TYR A 137 7.04 11.82 9.86
CA TYR A 137 5.81 12.59 9.69
C TYR A 137 5.74 13.84 10.56
N VAL A 138 4.89 14.77 10.15
CA VAL A 138 4.41 15.89 10.97
C VAL A 138 2.89 15.95 10.91
N ARG A 139 2.27 16.43 11.99
CA ARG A 139 0.83 16.75 12.01
C ARG A 139 0.56 18.04 11.27
N LEU A 140 -0.58 18.10 10.59
CA LEU A 140 -1.04 19.29 9.87
C LEU A 140 -1.93 20.20 10.74
N GLY A 141 -2.33 19.73 11.92
CA GLY A 141 -3.09 20.48 12.91
C GLY A 141 -2.85 19.98 14.33
N GLU A 142 -3.74 20.35 15.26
CA GLU A 142 -3.65 19.93 16.67
C GLU A 142 -4.12 18.48 16.85
N GLY A 143 -5.21 18.11 16.14
CA GLY A 143 -5.76 16.77 16.12
C GLY A 143 -5.04 15.88 15.12
N ILE A 144 -5.13 14.56 15.31
CA ILE A 144 -4.61 13.59 14.34
C ILE A 144 -5.50 13.54 13.08
N GLU A 145 -6.78 13.85 13.25
CA GLU A 145 -7.80 13.98 12.20
C GLU A 145 -7.56 15.14 11.24
N ASP A 146 -6.76 16.14 11.64
CA ASP A 146 -6.37 17.26 10.77
C ASP A 146 -5.39 16.83 9.66
N GLY A 147 -4.82 15.63 9.79
CA GLY A 147 -4.00 14.98 8.79
C GLY A 147 -2.52 15.01 9.08
N LEU A 148 -1.77 14.30 8.24
CA LEU A 148 -0.33 14.10 8.34
C LEU A 148 0.33 14.48 7.02
N LEU A 149 1.49 15.12 7.11
CA LEU A 149 2.48 15.09 6.04
C LEU A 149 3.54 14.06 6.43
N ALA A 150 3.60 12.95 5.70
CA ALA A 150 4.57 11.89 5.91
C ALA A 150 5.52 11.78 4.71
N TRP A 151 6.77 11.42 4.98
CA TRP A 151 7.78 11.21 3.94
C TRP A 151 8.67 10.02 4.25
N TYR A 152 9.25 9.48 3.17
CA TYR A 152 10.24 8.41 3.23
C TYR A 152 11.17 8.53 2.03
N VAL A 153 12.46 8.23 2.22
CA VAL A 153 13.46 8.29 1.16
C VAL A 153 13.87 6.89 0.75
N PHE A 154 13.62 6.54 -0.52
CA PHE A 154 14.00 5.24 -1.07
C PHE A 154 15.36 5.31 -1.76
N GLY A 155 16.33 4.55 -1.25
CA GLY A 155 17.52 4.18 -2.01
C GLY A 155 17.21 2.99 -2.91
N ILE A 156 17.35 3.14 -4.24
CA ILE A 156 17.09 2.05 -5.19
C ILE A 156 18.26 1.80 -6.13
N ASN A 157 18.38 0.55 -6.58
CA ASN A 157 19.17 0.22 -7.76
C ASN A 157 18.28 0.40 -9.01
N THR A 158 18.45 1.50 -9.73
CA THR A 158 17.67 1.81 -10.95
C THR A 158 17.89 0.85 -12.10
N SER A 159 18.97 0.04 -12.06
CA SER A 159 19.24 -1.01 -13.04
C SER A 159 18.66 -2.37 -12.64
N ALA A 160 18.17 -2.52 -11.40
CA ALA A 160 17.49 -3.75 -11.00
C ALA A 160 16.17 -3.88 -11.77
N ARG A 161 15.84 -5.14 -12.10
CA ARG A 161 14.61 -5.46 -12.81
C ARG A 161 14.12 -6.85 -12.39
N ALA A 162 12.87 -6.90 -11.95
CA ALA A 162 12.13 -8.12 -11.67
C ALA A 162 10.66 -7.90 -12.05
N ASP A 163 9.89 -8.99 -12.15
CA ASP A 163 8.48 -8.93 -12.51
C ASP A 163 7.59 -9.16 -11.29
N ALA A 164 6.58 -8.31 -11.13
CA ALA A 164 5.57 -8.44 -10.09
C ALA A 164 4.61 -9.59 -10.38
N LYS A 165 4.10 -10.20 -9.31
CA LYS A 165 2.96 -11.13 -9.35
C LYS A 165 1.76 -10.45 -8.70
N PRO A 166 0.92 -9.74 -9.48
CA PRO A 166 -0.19 -8.98 -8.92
C PRO A 166 -1.30 -9.90 -8.40
N ALA A 167 -2.13 -9.38 -7.49
CA ALA A 167 -3.32 -10.09 -7.03
C ALA A 167 -4.46 -10.13 -8.05
N SER A 168 -4.46 -9.15 -8.94
CA SER A 168 -5.51 -8.91 -9.91
C SER A 168 -5.01 -7.99 -11.01
N PHE A 169 -5.71 -8.06 -12.14
CA PHE A 169 -5.55 -7.16 -13.26
C PHE A 169 -6.79 -6.29 -13.42
N PHE A 170 -6.62 -5.10 -13.98
CA PHE A 170 -7.72 -4.24 -14.35
C PHE A 170 -7.57 -3.84 -15.82
N TYR A 171 -8.42 -4.41 -16.67
CA TYR A 171 -8.43 -4.21 -18.12
C TYR A 171 -9.67 -3.43 -18.55
N ALA A 172 -9.84 -3.24 -19.87
CA ALA A 172 -10.98 -2.51 -20.43
C ALA A 172 -12.35 -3.17 -20.12
N ASP A 173 -12.36 -4.48 -19.91
CA ASP A 173 -13.51 -5.30 -19.52
C ASP A 173 -13.67 -5.45 -17.99
N GLY A 174 -12.79 -4.80 -17.20
CA GLY A 174 -12.89 -4.69 -15.75
C GLY A 174 -11.79 -5.42 -14.99
N GLY A 175 -12.02 -5.59 -13.68
CA GLY A 175 -11.12 -6.28 -12.78
C GLY A 175 -11.25 -7.81 -12.77
N PHE A 176 -10.12 -8.51 -12.80
CA PHE A 176 -10.02 -9.98 -12.76
C PHE A 176 -8.96 -10.41 -11.75
N SER A 177 -9.26 -11.40 -10.89
CA SER A 177 -8.25 -11.99 -10.01
C SER A 177 -7.18 -12.72 -10.82
N ASP A 178 -5.93 -12.63 -10.40
CA ASP A 178 -4.86 -13.47 -10.93
C ASP A 178 -4.93 -14.86 -10.26
N PRO A 179 -5.23 -15.95 -10.99
CA PRO A 179 -5.33 -17.29 -10.41
C PRO A 179 -4.00 -17.81 -9.83
N SER A 180 -2.88 -17.21 -10.21
CA SER A 180 -1.54 -17.54 -9.70
C SER A 180 -1.16 -16.78 -8.44
N PHE A 181 -1.99 -15.84 -8.00
CA PHE A 181 -1.73 -15.09 -6.78
C PHE A 181 -1.87 -15.97 -5.54
N ASN A 182 -0.86 -15.95 -4.68
CA ASN A 182 -0.75 -16.81 -3.48
C ASN A 182 -0.75 -18.32 -3.72
N THR A 183 -0.66 -18.80 -4.96
CA THR A 183 -0.30 -20.20 -5.23
C THR A 183 1.20 -20.35 -5.00
N LYS A 184 1.58 -20.97 -3.89
CA LYS A 184 2.96 -21.39 -3.63
C LYS A 184 3.37 -22.53 -4.56
#